data_AF-A0A960JSZ1-F1
#
_entry.id   AF-A0A960JSZ1-F1
#
_cell.length_a   1.000
_cell.length_b   1.000
_cell.length_c   1.000
_cell.angle_alpha   90.00
_cell.angle_beta   90.00
_cell.angle_gamma   90.00
#
_symmetry.space_group_name_H-M   'P 1'
#
loop_
_entity.id
_entity.type
_entity.pdbx_description
1 polymer ?
#
loop_
_entity_poly.entity_id
_entity_poly.type
_entity_poly.pdbx_seq_one_letter_code
_entity_poly.pdbx_strand_id
1 'polypeptide(L)'
;RGLAEALPFDDHSFGTAMAILTIHHWTDPAAGLTEMARVADRQVVFFFEQDRIHGFWAIDYFPDALSLPTEQHPPGERLLRQHLEVEAVRPVMIPRDCIDGFGTAFWARPEEYLRPEVQAGMSWLAMLTPRQRQEGTQRLRDDLESGEWDRRLGHLRHQQEFDGGYRIAIAGSHV
;
A
#
# COMPACT_ATOMS: atom_id res chain seq x y z
N ARG A 1 3.29 -20.61 -15.25
CA ARG A 1 3.93 -19.51 -14.49
C ARG A 1 3.73 -18.26 -15.32
N GLY A 2 3.15 -17.19 -14.77
CA GLY A 2 2.98 -15.91 -15.45
C GLY A 2 3.69 -14.82 -14.67
N LEU A 3 4.25 -13.85 -15.38
CA LEU A 3 4.75 -12.60 -14.81
C LEU A 3 3.71 -11.51 -15.13
N ALA A 4 3.62 -10.46 -14.32
CA ALA A 4 2.70 -9.36 -14.62
C ALA A 4 3.01 -8.73 -15.98
N GLU A 5 4.31 -8.72 -16.32
CA GLU A 5 4.90 -8.17 -17.54
C GLU A 5 4.79 -9.11 -18.76
N ALA A 6 4.26 -10.34 -18.59
CA ALA A 6 4.08 -11.30 -19.68
C ALA A 6 2.93 -12.27 -19.33
N LEU A 7 1.70 -11.82 -19.54
CA LEU A 7 0.50 -12.59 -19.24
C LEU A 7 0.24 -13.60 -20.36
N PRO A 8 0.07 -14.90 -20.05
CA PRO A 8 -0.07 -15.96 -21.05
C PRO A 8 -1.53 -16.08 -21.55
N PHE A 9 -2.16 -14.94 -21.84
CA PHE A 9 -3.54 -14.85 -22.32
C PHE A 9 -3.57 -14.07 -23.63
N ASP A 10 -4.52 -14.41 -24.49
CA ASP A 10 -4.77 -13.65 -25.72
C ASP A 10 -5.35 -12.27 -25.38
N ASP A 11 -5.32 -11.37 -26.36
CA ASP A 11 -5.88 -10.03 -26.22
C ASP A 11 -7.39 -10.09 -25.93
N HIS A 12 -7.89 -9.17 -25.10
CA HIS A 12 -9.31 -9.08 -24.73
C HIS A 12 -9.91 -10.40 -24.17
N SER A 13 -9.11 -11.21 -23.50
CA SER A 13 -9.55 -12.46 -22.88
C SER A 13 -10.49 -12.27 -21.68
N PHE A 14 -10.46 -11.10 -21.03
CA PHE A 14 -11.21 -10.82 -19.81
C PHE A 14 -11.98 -9.50 -19.88
N GLY A 15 -13.11 -9.42 -19.17
CA GLY A 15 -13.81 -8.13 -19.03
C GLY A 15 -13.12 -7.16 -18.06
N THR A 16 -12.32 -7.64 -17.10
CA THR A 16 -11.63 -6.79 -16.13
C THR A 16 -10.35 -7.45 -15.60
N ALA A 17 -9.27 -6.68 -15.51
CA ALA A 17 -8.03 -7.02 -14.80
C ALA A 17 -7.90 -6.18 -13.53
N MET A 18 -7.46 -6.80 -12.43
CA MET A 18 -7.27 -6.11 -11.15
C MET A 18 -5.83 -6.24 -10.65
N ALA A 19 -5.27 -5.14 -10.14
CA ALA A 19 -4.01 -5.14 -9.42
C ALA A 19 -4.22 -4.53 -8.03
N ILE A 20 -4.13 -5.36 -6.99
CA ILE A 20 -4.42 -4.97 -5.60
C ILE A 20 -3.11 -4.92 -4.81
N LEU A 21 -2.65 -3.72 -4.47
CA LEU A 21 -1.43 -3.46 -3.69
C LEU A 21 -0.22 -4.30 -4.15
N THR A 22 -0.02 -4.41 -5.46
CA THR A 22 1.00 -5.28 -6.03
C THR A 22 1.96 -4.57 -6.98
N ILE A 23 1.54 -3.47 -7.62
CA ILE A 23 2.31 -2.84 -8.70
C ILE A 23 3.69 -2.33 -8.27
N HIS A 24 3.88 -2.01 -6.99
CA HIS A 24 5.18 -1.59 -6.42
C HIS A 24 6.16 -2.76 -6.21
N HIS A 25 5.71 -4.01 -6.42
CA HIS A 25 6.54 -5.20 -6.41
C HIS A 25 6.92 -5.68 -7.83
N TRP A 26 6.40 -5.05 -8.88
CA TRP A 26 6.68 -5.46 -10.25
C TRP A 26 8.06 -5.00 -10.68
N THR A 27 8.73 -5.79 -11.52
CA THR A 27 10.07 -5.44 -12.01
C THR A 27 9.98 -4.33 -13.05
N ASP A 28 8.94 -4.40 -13.89
CA ASP A 28 8.59 -3.32 -14.81
C ASP A 28 7.08 -3.01 -14.69
N PRO A 29 6.71 -2.05 -13.82
CA PRO A 29 5.33 -1.65 -13.66
C PRO A 29 4.67 -1.17 -14.96
N ALA A 30 5.42 -0.52 -15.87
CA ALA A 30 4.90 -0.04 -17.14
C ALA A 30 4.53 -1.19 -18.08
N ALA A 31 5.40 -2.19 -18.20
CA ALA A 31 5.12 -3.40 -18.97
C ALA A 31 3.92 -4.16 -18.40
N GLY A 32 3.84 -4.32 -17.07
CA GLY A 32 2.71 -5.00 -16.44
C GLY A 32 1.38 -4.28 -16.64
N LEU A 33 1.35 -2.95 -16.57
CA LEU A 33 0.13 -2.16 -16.84
C LEU A 33 -0.31 -2.29 -18.31
N THR A 34 0.66 -2.33 -19.22
CA THR A 34 0.37 -2.55 -20.65
C THR A 34 -0.22 -3.94 -20.90
N GLU A 35 0.31 -4.98 -20.24
CA GLU A 35 -0.25 -6.33 -20.31
C GLU A 35 -1.66 -6.40 -19.72
N MET A 36 -1.92 -5.72 -18.59
CA MET A 36 -3.28 -5.62 -18.04
C MET A 36 -4.28 -5.02 -19.04
N ALA A 37 -3.88 -3.96 -19.75
CA ALA A 37 -4.71 -3.34 -20.77
C ALA A 37 -4.90 -4.23 -22.01
N ARG A 38 -3.88 -5.01 -22.37
CA ARG A 38 -3.94 -5.95 -23.50
C ARG A 38 -4.95 -7.07 -23.27
N VAL A 39 -4.93 -7.68 -22.08
CA VAL A 39 -5.74 -8.87 -21.80
C VAL A 39 -7.17 -8.54 -21.36
N ALA A 40 -7.48 -7.29 -20.99
CA ALA A 40 -8.78 -6.93 -20.45
C ALA A 40 -9.26 -5.53 -20.84
N ASP A 41 -10.58 -5.39 -21.05
CA ASP A 41 -11.21 -4.12 -21.44
C ASP A 41 -11.22 -3.07 -20.32
N ARG A 42 -11.17 -3.52 -19.05
CA ARG A 42 -11.16 -2.67 -17.86
C ARG A 42 -10.04 -3.01 -16.92
N GLN A 43 -9.50 -1.98 -16.26
CA GLN A 43 -8.49 -2.16 -15.22
C GLN A 43 -8.91 -1.46 -13.93
N VAL A 44 -8.76 -2.17 -12.82
CA VAL A 44 -8.93 -1.61 -11.48
C VAL A 44 -7.62 -1.79 -10.73
N VAL A 45 -6.99 -0.67 -10.36
CA VAL A 45 -5.69 -0.68 -9.68
C VAL A 45 -5.85 -0.06 -8.31
N PHE A 46 -5.67 -0.87 -7.27
CA PHE A 46 -5.59 -0.40 -5.88
C PHE A 46 -4.12 -0.23 -5.50
N PHE A 47 -3.72 1.00 -5.22
CA PHE A 47 -2.34 1.42 -5.02
C PHE A 47 -2.24 2.47 -3.90
N PHE A 48 -1.05 3.00 -3.66
CA PHE A 48 -0.83 4.07 -2.69
C PHE A 48 0.02 5.19 -3.28
N GLU A 49 -0.14 6.40 -2.74
CA GLU A 49 0.67 7.56 -3.07
C GLU A 49 1.83 7.70 -2.07
N GLN A 50 3.05 7.73 -2.59
CA GLN A 50 4.29 7.78 -1.80
C GLN A 50 4.27 8.93 -0.78
N ASP A 51 3.96 10.15 -1.22
CA ASP A 51 3.99 11.35 -0.39
C ASP A 51 3.00 11.31 0.77
N ARG A 52 1.95 10.47 0.66
CA ARG A 52 0.95 10.28 1.72
C ARG A 52 1.41 9.20 2.69
N ILE A 53 1.84 8.05 2.18
CA ILE A 53 2.18 6.90 3.01
C ILE A 53 3.44 7.16 3.85
N HIS A 54 4.40 7.93 3.32
CA HIS A 54 5.61 8.32 4.05
C HIS A 54 5.32 9.26 5.24
N GLY A 55 4.16 9.92 5.26
CA GLY A 55 3.70 10.73 6.39
C GLY A 55 2.95 9.93 7.47
N PHE A 56 2.82 8.62 7.32
CA PHE A 56 2.14 7.78 8.30
C PHE A 56 2.97 7.66 9.59
N TRP A 57 2.33 7.82 10.75
CA TRP A 57 3.03 7.88 12.04
C TRP A 57 3.93 6.68 12.34
N ALA A 58 3.61 5.48 11.82
CA ALA A 58 4.44 4.30 12.07
C ALA A 58 5.82 4.43 11.41
N ILE A 59 5.94 5.23 10.34
CA ILE A 59 7.23 5.49 9.68
C ILE A 59 8.22 6.18 10.63
N ASP A 60 7.75 7.03 11.56
CA ASP A 60 8.61 7.64 12.59
C ASP A 60 9.31 6.58 13.46
N TYR A 61 8.65 5.45 13.69
CA TYR A 61 9.18 4.34 14.47
C TYR A 61 10.04 3.39 13.64
N PHE A 62 9.84 3.33 12.33
CA PHE A 62 10.52 2.40 11.43
C PHE A 62 11.10 3.14 10.21
N PRO A 63 12.01 4.11 10.41
CA PRO A 63 12.46 5.02 9.35
C PRO A 63 13.22 4.30 8.23
N ASP A 64 13.85 3.16 8.52
CA ASP A 64 14.53 2.32 7.54
C ASP A 64 13.61 1.84 6.41
N ALA A 65 12.28 1.80 6.64
CA ALA A 65 11.29 1.40 5.64
C ALA A 65 11.35 2.29 4.39
N LEU A 66 11.66 3.58 4.57
CA LEU A 66 11.75 4.54 3.47
C LEU A 66 12.90 4.24 2.49
N SER A 67 13.87 3.42 2.90
CA SER A 67 14.99 3.01 2.07
C SER A 67 14.72 1.71 1.31
N LEU A 68 13.57 1.05 1.51
CA LEU A 68 13.24 -0.18 0.82
C LEU A 68 13.03 0.09 -0.68
N PRO A 69 13.43 -0.83 -1.57
CA PRO A 69 13.25 -0.66 -3.01
C PRO A 69 11.79 -0.40 -3.41
N THR A 70 10.83 -0.96 -2.69
CA THR A 70 9.39 -0.78 -2.93
C THR A 70 8.88 0.61 -2.56
N GLU A 71 9.61 1.35 -1.71
CA GLU A 71 9.26 2.70 -1.27
C GLU A 71 10.06 3.78 -2.04
N GLN A 72 11.07 3.36 -2.81
CA GLN A 72 11.85 4.25 -3.67
C GLN A 72 11.17 4.44 -5.02
N HIS A 73 10.35 5.49 -5.12
CA HIS A 73 9.59 5.84 -6.33
C HIS A 73 8.55 4.79 -6.76
N PRO A 74 7.67 4.29 -5.84
CA PRO A 74 6.60 3.38 -6.22
C PRO A 74 5.71 3.99 -7.30
N PRO A 75 5.12 3.15 -8.16
CA PRO A 75 4.18 3.60 -9.19
C PRO A 75 2.92 4.22 -8.56
N GLY A 76 2.76 5.53 -8.75
CA GLY A 76 1.56 6.30 -8.36
C GLY A 76 0.66 6.65 -9.55
N GLU A 77 -0.30 7.55 -9.33
CA GLU A 77 -1.29 7.96 -10.34
C GLU A 77 -0.65 8.40 -11.66
N ARG A 78 0.49 9.11 -11.59
CA ARG A 78 1.22 9.58 -12.76
C ARG A 78 1.61 8.45 -13.71
N LEU A 79 2.11 7.33 -13.19
CA LEU A 79 2.50 6.20 -14.04
C LEU A 79 1.25 5.51 -14.61
N LEU A 80 0.21 5.34 -13.80
CA LEU A 80 -1.05 4.74 -14.27
C LEU A 80 -1.63 5.51 -15.45
N ARG A 81 -1.65 6.85 -15.39
CA ARG A 81 -2.12 7.71 -16.49
C ARG A 81 -1.26 7.67 -17.75
N GLN A 82 0.00 7.23 -17.65
CA GLN A 82 0.90 7.09 -18.80
C GLN A 82 0.66 5.79 -19.58
N HIS A 83 0.14 4.75 -18.92
CA HIS A 83 0.04 3.40 -19.48
C HIS A 83 -1.40 2.87 -19.57
N LEU A 84 -2.34 3.49 -18.87
CA LEU A 84 -3.76 3.12 -18.88
C LEU A 84 -4.62 4.35 -19.21
N GLU A 85 -5.78 4.11 -19.80
CA GLU A 85 -6.83 5.12 -20.00
C GLU A 85 -7.59 5.35 -18.67
N VAL A 86 -6.94 6.01 -17.70
CA VAL A 86 -7.50 6.22 -16.36
C VAL A 86 -8.65 7.23 -16.38
N GLU A 87 -9.87 6.75 -16.16
CA GLU A 87 -11.10 7.55 -16.07
C GLU A 87 -11.22 8.26 -14.72
N ALA A 88 -10.88 7.56 -13.64
CA ALA A 88 -11.04 8.08 -12.28
C ALA A 88 -9.99 7.52 -11.33
N VAL A 89 -9.56 8.35 -10.38
CA VAL A 89 -8.79 7.95 -9.19
C VAL A 89 -9.55 8.42 -7.97
N ARG A 90 -9.78 7.52 -7.00
CA ARG A 90 -10.55 7.82 -5.79
C ARG A 90 -9.74 7.48 -4.53
N PRO A 91 -9.82 8.30 -3.47
CA PRO A 91 -9.30 7.91 -2.16
C PRO A 91 -10.04 6.68 -1.66
N VAL A 92 -9.29 5.76 -1.06
CA VAL A 92 -9.82 4.63 -0.30
C VAL A 92 -9.55 4.92 1.16
N MET A 93 -10.57 5.40 1.84
CA MET A 93 -10.53 5.65 3.29
C MET A 93 -10.45 4.32 4.02
N ILE A 94 -9.58 4.22 5.01
CA ILE A 94 -9.35 2.98 5.76
C ILE A 94 -10.23 3.00 7.00
N PRO A 95 -11.21 2.07 7.13
CA PRO A 95 -12.03 1.99 8.32
C PRO A 95 -11.18 1.70 9.56
N ARG A 96 -11.56 2.25 10.71
CA ARG A 96 -10.88 2.04 11.99
C ARG A 96 -10.73 0.56 12.35
N ASP A 97 -11.70 -0.26 11.95
CA ASP A 97 -11.79 -1.69 12.22
C ASP A 97 -11.28 -2.58 11.07
N CYS A 98 -10.59 -2.01 10.07
CA CYS A 98 -9.99 -2.75 8.96
C CYS A 98 -9.20 -3.98 9.44
N ILE A 99 -9.43 -5.14 8.82
CA ILE A 99 -8.80 -6.42 9.25
C ILE A 99 -7.76 -6.95 8.26
N ASP A 100 -7.61 -6.32 7.09
CA ASP A 100 -6.81 -6.85 5.98
C ASP A 100 -5.31 -6.96 6.33
N GLY A 101 -4.78 -5.96 7.03
CA GLY A 101 -3.40 -5.98 7.53
C GLY A 101 -2.36 -5.37 6.58
N PHE A 102 -2.76 -4.71 5.49
CA PHE A 102 -1.85 -3.86 4.71
C PHE A 102 -1.26 -2.71 5.54
N GLY A 103 -0.21 -2.05 5.04
CA GLY A 103 0.72 -1.24 5.84
C GLY A 103 0.14 -0.21 6.82
N THR A 104 -1.02 0.38 6.54
CA THR A 104 -1.69 1.38 7.41
C THR A 104 -3.02 0.88 7.98
N ALA A 105 -3.38 -0.39 7.81
CA ALA A 105 -4.68 -0.97 8.19
C ALA A 105 -5.02 -0.77 9.68
N PHE A 106 -3.99 -0.70 10.54
CA PHE A 106 -4.14 -0.53 11.98
C PHE A 106 -3.83 0.89 12.45
N TRP A 107 -4.02 1.91 11.60
CA TRP A 107 -3.70 3.32 11.87
C TRP A 107 -4.20 3.87 13.23
N ALA A 108 -5.33 3.38 13.74
CA ALA A 108 -5.92 3.75 15.03
C ALA A 108 -5.61 2.78 16.19
N ARG A 109 -4.86 1.71 15.92
CA ARG A 109 -4.55 0.59 16.81
C ARG A 109 -3.04 0.33 16.79
N PRO A 110 -2.22 1.25 17.33
CA PRO A 110 -0.76 1.15 17.31
C PRO A 110 -0.22 -0.15 17.93
N GLU A 111 -0.97 -0.75 18.86
CA GLU A 111 -0.60 -2.01 19.51
C GLU A 111 -0.50 -3.18 18.53
N GLU A 112 -1.26 -3.16 17.43
CA GLU A 112 -1.19 -4.22 16.40
C GLU A 112 0.19 -4.22 15.72
N TYR A 113 0.84 -3.06 15.58
CA TYR A 113 2.19 -2.97 15.01
C TYR A 113 3.27 -3.58 15.92
N LEU A 114 2.97 -3.94 17.17
CA LEU A 114 3.89 -4.67 18.05
C LEU A 114 3.85 -6.19 17.83
N ARG A 115 2.83 -6.71 17.13
CA ARG A 115 2.57 -8.15 17.00
C ARG A 115 3.40 -8.75 15.87
N PRO A 116 4.27 -9.75 16.13
CA PRO A 116 5.12 -10.34 15.09
C PRO A 116 4.36 -10.84 13.85
N GLU A 117 3.18 -11.41 14.05
CA GLU A 117 2.29 -11.91 12.99
C GLU A 117 1.76 -10.79 12.08
N VAL A 118 1.45 -9.62 12.66
CA VAL A 118 1.03 -8.42 11.91
C VAL A 118 2.22 -7.88 11.12
N GLN A 119 3.38 -7.75 11.76
CA GLN A 119 4.58 -7.26 11.09
C GLN A 119 5.02 -8.17 9.93
N ALA A 120 4.82 -9.49 10.05
CA ALA A 120 5.13 -10.44 8.99
C ALA A 120 4.16 -10.34 7.79
N GLY A 121 2.93 -9.88 8.01
CA GLY A 121 1.93 -9.66 6.96
C GLY A 121 2.07 -8.33 6.22
N MET A 122 2.80 -7.36 6.80
CA MET A 122 3.02 -6.05 6.21
C MET A 122 4.32 -6.03 5.40
N SER A 123 4.22 -5.88 4.07
CA SER A 123 5.37 -5.95 3.15
C SER A 123 6.57 -5.12 3.61
N TRP A 124 6.35 -3.84 3.94
CA TRP A 124 7.40 -2.92 4.35
C TRP A 124 8.05 -3.30 5.70
N LEU A 125 7.33 -3.89 6.65
CA LEU A 125 7.92 -4.39 7.89
C LEU A 125 8.62 -5.73 7.71
N ALA A 126 8.04 -6.62 6.89
CA ALA A 126 8.58 -7.93 6.59
C ALA A 126 9.94 -7.85 5.87
N MET A 127 10.15 -6.80 5.07
CA MET A 127 11.41 -6.53 4.36
C MET A 127 12.51 -5.90 5.23
N LEU A 128 12.18 -5.36 6.40
CA LEU A 128 13.21 -4.87 7.33
C LEU A 128 14.02 -6.02 7.92
N THR A 129 15.31 -5.75 8.19
CA THR A 129 16.14 -6.69 8.95
C THR A 129 15.55 -6.91 10.35
N PRO A 130 15.82 -8.07 10.99
CA PRO A 130 15.33 -8.33 12.34
C PRO A 130 15.72 -7.24 13.35
N ARG A 131 16.93 -6.68 13.19
CA ARG A 131 17.43 -5.60 14.04
C ARG A 131 16.62 -4.30 13.86
N GLN A 132 16.46 -3.81 12.63
CA GLN A 132 15.69 -2.59 12.36
C GLN A 132 14.25 -2.71 12.88
N ARG A 133 13.64 -3.88 12.66
CA ARG A 133 12.28 -4.17 13.12
C ARG A 133 12.19 -4.20 14.65
N GLN A 134 13.15 -4.83 15.33
CA GLN A 134 13.20 -4.88 16.79
C GLN A 134 13.38 -3.49 17.40
N GLU A 135 14.30 -2.69 16.85
CA GLU A 135 14.56 -1.32 17.32
C GLU A 135 13.32 -0.43 17.17
N GLY A 136 12.63 -0.48 16.02
CA GLY A 136 11.38 0.27 15.83
C GLY A 136 10.23 -0.21 16.71
N THR A 137 10.10 -1.52 16.89
CA THR A 137 9.11 -2.12 17.81
C THR A 137 9.35 -1.68 19.24
N GLN A 138 10.61 -1.60 19.68
CA GLN A 138 10.93 -1.16 21.04
C GLN A 138 10.58 0.32 21.23
N ARG A 139 10.94 1.20 20.29
CA ARG A 139 10.56 2.62 20.34
C ARG A 139 9.04 2.80 20.46
N LEU A 140 8.27 2.07 19.65
CA LEU A 140 6.81 2.14 19.70
C LEU A 140 6.27 1.62 21.04
N ARG A 141 6.83 0.52 21.56
CA ARG A 141 6.46 -0.02 22.86
C ARG A 141 6.68 1.00 23.98
N ASP A 142 7.84 1.64 24.01
CA ASP A 142 8.19 2.64 25.03
C ASP A 142 7.22 3.84 25.00
N ASP A 143 6.86 4.32 23.80
CA ASP A 143 5.90 5.42 23.64
C ASP A 143 4.46 5.04 24.01
N LEU A 144 4.07 3.77 23.81
CA LEU A 144 2.76 3.26 24.24
C LEU A 144 2.71 3.07 25.76
N GLU A 145 3.76 2.52 26.37
CA GLU A 145 3.84 2.30 27.82
C GLU A 145 3.91 3.63 28.60
N SER A 146 4.59 4.63 28.07
CA SER A 146 4.66 5.97 28.66
C SER A 146 3.43 6.84 28.40
N GLY A 147 2.58 6.47 27.43
CA GLY A 147 1.43 7.26 26.99
C GLY A 147 1.79 8.42 26.04
N GLU A 148 3.04 8.53 25.59
CA GLU A 148 3.50 9.56 24.67
C GLU A 148 2.83 9.46 23.29
N TRP A 149 2.60 8.22 22.82
CA TRP A 149 1.85 8.01 21.57
C TRP A 149 0.44 8.59 21.69
N ASP A 150 -0.28 8.29 22.77
CA ASP A 150 -1.63 8.78 23.02
C ASP A 150 -1.67 10.30 23.19
N ARG A 151 -0.66 10.88 23.84
CA ARG A 151 -0.52 12.33 23.97
C ARG A 151 -0.39 13.02 22.61
N ARG A 152 0.34 12.44 21.66
CA ARG A 152 0.57 13.00 20.31
C ARG A 152 -0.57 12.68 19.33
N LEU A 153 -1.04 11.44 19.35
CA LEU A 153 -1.82 10.81 18.28
C LEU A 153 -3.11 10.14 18.78
N GLY A 154 -3.44 10.22 20.07
CA GLY A 154 -4.63 9.58 20.65
C GLY A 154 -5.94 10.02 20.01
N HIS A 155 -6.00 11.21 19.41
CA HIS A 155 -7.14 11.67 18.62
C HIS A 155 -7.48 10.75 17.43
N LEU A 156 -6.50 10.02 16.88
CA LEU A 156 -6.72 9.04 15.81
C LEU A 156 -7.60 7.88 16.29
N ARG A 157 -7.51 7.49 17.57
CA ARG A 157 -8.33 6.38 18.12
C ARG A 157 -9.83 6.64 18.04
N HIS A 158 -10.25 7.90 17.89
CA HIS A 158 -11.65 8.31 17.88
C HIS A 158 -12.20 8.60 16.47
N GLN A 159 -11.36 8.60 15.44
CA GLN A 159 -11.79 8.76 14.06
C GLN A 159 -12.40 7.45 13.53
N GLN A 160 -13.32 7.55 12.57
CA GLN A 160 -13.95 6.37 11.96
C GLN A 160 -13.15 5.83 10.77
N GLU A 161 -12.47 6.73 10.05
CA GLU A 161 -11.74 6.42 8.84
C GLU A 161 -10.50 7.33 8.71
N PHE A 162 -9.50 6.86 7.98
CA PHE A 162 -8.23 7.56 7.79
C PHE A 162 -7.78 7.50 6.32
N ASP A 163 -7.30 8.63 5.79
CA ASP A 163 -6.62 8.64 4.48
C ASP A 163 -5.16 8.24 4.68
N GLY A 164 -4.88 6.94 4.59
CA GLY A 164 -3.52 6.40 4.65
C GLY A 164 -2.73 6.53 3.34
N GLY A 165 -3.24 7.28 2.35
CA GLY A 165 -2.61 7.42 1.04
C GLY A 165 -3.06 6.43 -0.02
N TYR A 166 -4.06 5.62 0.28
CA TYR A 166 -4.53 4.55 -0.61
C TYR A 166 -5.51 5.09 -1.66
N ARG A 167 -5.34 4.65 -2.90
CA ARG A 167 -6.09 5.12 -4.06
C ARG A 167 -6.55 3.94 -4.89
N ILE A 168 -7.72 4.06 -5.48
CA ILE A 168 -8.23 3.12 -6.49
C ILE A 168 -8.39 3.85 -7.81
N ALA A 169 -7.68 3.39 -8.84
CA ALA A 169 -7.80 3.85 -10.21
C ALA A 169 -8.74 2.92 -10.99
N ILE A 170 -9.60 3.51 -11.80
CA ILE A 170 -10.50 2.83 -12.74
C ILE A 170 -10.10 3.29 -14.14
N ALA A 171 -9.83 2.34 -15.03
CA ALA A 171 -9.34 2.59 -16.37
C ALA A 171 -9.97 1.68 -17.44
N GLY A 172 -9.77 2.05 -18.71
CA GLY A 172 -10.32 1.40 -19.89
C GLY A 172 -11.66 2.03 -20.31
N SER A 173 -12.05 1.92 -21.56
CA SER A 173 -13.21 2.63 -22.14
C SER A 173 -14.55 1.87 -21.98
N HIS A 174 -15.65 2.60 -21.91
CA HIS A 174 -16.99 2.07 -22.21
C HIS A 174 -17.08 1.89 -23.73
N VAL A 175 -16.76 0.70 -24.23
CA VAL A 175 -17.21 0.31 -25.58
C VAL A 175 -18.72 0.05 -25.53
#